data_AF-A0A2W6D4D6-F1
#
_entry.id   AF-A0A2W6D4D6-F1
#
_cell.length_a   1.000
_cell.length_b   1.000
_cell.length_c   1.000
_cell.angle_alpha   90.00
_cell.angle_beta   90.00
_cell.angle_gamma   90.00
#
_symmetry.space_group_name_H-M   'P 1'
#
loop_
_entity.id
_entity.type
_entity.pdbx_description
1 polymer ?
#
loop_
_entity_poly.entity_id
_entity_poly.type
_entity_poly.pdbx_seq_one_letter_code
_entity_poly.pdbx_strand_id
1 'polypeptide(L)' 'MTRGVVAGGHLLTAEAGASALRAGGNAVDAALAAMCASFVCEPLLTGLGAGGYMLVGTPGGDDVL' A
#
# COMPACT_ATOMS: atom_id res chain seq x y z
N MET A 1 11.88 -13.87 10.33
CA MET A 1 12.50 -12.90 9.40
C MET A 1 11.43 -11.94 8.91
N THR A 2 11.70 -10.64 8.95
CA THR A 2 10.76 -9.60 8.48
C THR A 2 10.72 -9.60 6.95
N ARG A 3 9.53 -9.74 6.34
CA ARG A 3 9.36 -9.84 4.87
C ARG A 3 9.15 -8.48 4.17
N GLY A 4 8.87 -7.44 4.94
CA GLY A 4 8.63 -6.08 4.45
C GLY A 4 7.99 -5.23 5.55
N VAL A 5 7.76 -3.96 5.27
CA VAL A 5 7.14 -2.99 6.19
C VAL A 5 6.03 -2.23 5.45
N VAL A 6 4.96 -1.88 6.16
CA VAL A 6 3.85 -1.07 5.65
C VAL A 6 3.56 0.02 6.66
N ALA A 7 3.35 1.24 6.17
CA ALA A 7 2.89 2.39 6.95
C ALA A 7 1.70 3.02 6.23
N GLY A 8 0.71 3.49 6.99
CA GLY A 8 -0.51 4.11 6.48
C GLY A 8 -1.16 5.03 7.52
N GLY A 9 -2.10 5.87 7.09
CA GLY A 9 -2.76 6.87 7.94
C GLY A 9 -3.67 6.25 9.01
N HIS A 10 -4.29 5.12 8.69
CA HIS A 10 -5.12 4.35 9.61
C HIS A 10 -4.53 2.96 9.90
N LEU A 11 -4.79 2.42 11.10
CA LEU A 11 -4.29 1.10 11.53
C LEU A 11 -4.71 -0.02 10.56
N LEU A 12 -5.99 -0.04 10.17
CA LEU A 12 -6.54 -1.05 9.25
C LEU A 12 -6.04 -0.89 7.81
N THR A 13 -5.67 0.32 7.39
CA THR A 13 -5.00 0.57 6.10
C THR A 13 -3.63 -0.13 6.08
N ALA A 14 -2.83 0.09 7.13
CA ALA A 14 -1.51 -0.54 7.25
C ALA A 14 -1.62 -2.07 7.39
N GLU A 15 -2.59 -2.55 8.17
CA GLU A 15 -2.80 -3.98 8.39
C GLU A 15 -3.25 -4.72 7.12
N ALA A 16 -4.07 -4.10 6.27
CA ALA A 16 -4.45 -4.66 4.98
C ALA A 16 -3.23 -4.89 4.07
N GLY A 17 -2.35 -3.89 3.97
CA GLY A 17 -1.10 -4.03 3.22
C GLY A 17 -0.17 -5.08 3.84
N ALA A 18 -0.04 -5.10 5.17
CA ALA A 18 0.77 -6.10 5.85
C ALA A 18 0.22 -7.53 5.64
N SER A 19 -1.11 -7.68 5.54
CA SER A 19 -1.75 -8.95 5.22
C SER A 19 -1.36 -9.45 3.83
N ALA A 20 -1.35 -8.58 2.82
CA ALA A 20 -0.90 -8.93 1.47
C ALA A 20 0.57 -9.39 1.44
N LEU A 21 1.47 -8.72 2.16
CA LEU A 21 2.86 -9.18 2.29
C LEU A 21 2.98 -10.55 2.95
N ARG A 22 2.20 -10.79 4.03
CA ARG A 22 2.18 -12.08 4.73
C ARG A 22 1.63 -13.20 3.84
N ALA A 23 0.68 -12.89 2.97
CA ALA A 23 0.16 -13.80 1.96
C ALA A 23 1.15 -14.08 0.82
N GLY A 24 2.31 -13.41 0.80
CA GLY A 24 3.36 -13.61 -0.20
C GLY A 24 3.32 -12.64 -1.38
N GLY A 25 2.48 -11.61 -1.32
CA GLY A 25 2.47 -10.51 -2.29
C GLY A 25 3.71 -9.63 -2.20
N ASN A 26 3.95 -8.83 -3.24
CA ASN A 26 5.04 -7.87 -3.31
C ASN A 26 4.65 -6.50 -2.71
N ALA A 27 5.54 -5.51 -2.80
CA ALA A 27 5.30 -4.16 -2.27
C ALA A 27 4.15 -3.42 -2.97
N VAL A 28 3.94 -3.64 -4.27
CA VAL A 28 2.83 -3.04 -5.04
C VAL A 28 1.50 -3.69 -4.65
N ASP A 29 1.45 -5.01 -4.47
CA ASP A 29 0.25 -5.71 -3.98
C ASP A 29 -0.15 -5.19 -2.59
N ALA A 30 0.85 -4.98 -1.72
CA ALA A 30 0.64 -4.40 -0.39
C ALA A 30 0.12 -2.96 -0.45
N ALA A 31 0.66 -2.13 -1.35
CA ALA A 31 0.20 -0.76 -1.55
C ALA A 31 -1.25 -0.71 -2.07
N LEU A 32 -1.61 -1.59 -3.01
CA LEU A 32 -2.98 -1.69 -3.53
C LEU A 32 -3.97 -2.19 -2.47
N ALA A 33 -3.59 -3.18 -1.66
CA ALA A 33 -4.41 -3.65 -0.55
C ALA A 33 -4.66 -2.54 0.48
N ALA A 34 -3.62 -1.78 0.83
CA ALA A 34 -3.73 -0.61 1.71
C ALA A 34 -4.63 0.47 1.09
N MET A 35 -4.43 0.83 -0.18
CA MET A 35 -5.25 1.83 -0.89
C MET A 35 -6.73 1.46 -0.92
N CYS A 36 -7.07 0.20 -1.24
CA CYS A 36 -8.46 -0.25 -1.24
C CYS A 36 -9.08 -0.17 0.17
N ALA A 37 -8.33 -0.52 1.22
CA ALA A 37 -8.79 -0.41 2.60
C ALA A 37 -8.94 1.07 3.05
N SER A 38 -8.06 1.96 2.59
CA SER A 38 -8.11 3.38 2.93
C SER A 38 -9.37 4.06 2.41
N PHE A 39 -9.97 3.59 1.30
CA PHE A 39 -11.24 4.13 0.81
C PHE A 39 -12.38 4.04 1.83
N VAL A 40 -12.31 3.05 2.73
CA VAL A 40 -13.28 2.86 3.82
C VAL A 40 -12.78 3.47 5.12
N CYS A 41 -11.49 3.31 5.44
CA CYS A 41 -10.92 3.73 6.71
C CYS A 41 -10.59 5.23 6.77
N GLU A 42 -10.35 5.85 5.61
CA GLU A 42 -9.89 7.23 5.43
C GLU A 42 -10.72 7.93 4.33
N PRO A 43 -12.08 7.92 4.41
CA PRO A 43 -12.97 8.27 3.29
C PRO A 43 -12.94 9.75 2.89
N LEU A 44 -12.44 10.64 3.77
CA LEU A 44 -12.25 12.06 3.46
C LEU A 44 -10.94 12.33 2.71
N LEU A 45 -10.01 11.37 2.69
CA LEU A 45 -8.65 11.54 2.13
C LEU A 45 -8.45 10.72 0.85
N THR A 46 -9.15 9.59 0.71
CA THR A 46 -8.94 8.64 -0.39
C THR A 46 -10.28 8.08 -0.91
N GLY A 47 -10.32 7.63 -2.16
CA GLY A 47 -11.49 7.00 -2.75
C GLY A 47 -11.34 6.67 -4.23
N LEU A 48 -12.23 5.81 -4.75
CA LEU A 48 -12.25 5.44 -6.17
C LEU A 48 -12.55 6.60 -7.13
N GLY A 49 -13.28 7.61 -6.65
CA GLY A 49 -13.58 8.82 -7.42
C GLY A 49 -12.47 9.89 -7.36
N ALA A 50 -11.37 9.62 -6.66
CA ALA A 50 -10.23 10.52 -6.53
C ALA A 50 -9.11 10.17 -7.52
N GLY A 51 -7.96 10.82 -7.37
CA GLY A 51 -6.73 10.49 -8.09
C GLY A 51 -5.53 10.46 -7.14
N GLY A 52 -4.43 9.88 -7.60
CA GLY A 52 -3.19 9.79 -6.84
C GLY A 52 -2.03 9.37 -7.72
N TYR A 53 -0.83 9.42 -7.16
CA TYR A 53 0.40 8.99 -7.81
C TYR A 53 1.04 7.90 -6.97
N MET A 54 1.64 6.91 -7.62
CA MET A 54 2.39 5.85 -6.97
C MET A 54 3.80 5.80 -7.54
N LEU A 55 4.79 6.15 -6.71
CA LEU A 55 6.21 5.97 -6.99
C LEU A 55 6.58 4.51 -6.68
N VAL A 56 7.22 3.84 -7.63
CA VAL A 56 7.59 2.42 -7.50
C VAL A 56 9.08 2.24 -7.78
N GLY A 57 9.82 1.89 -6.73
CA GLY A 57 11.24 1.51 -6.83
C GLY A 57 11.38 0.03 -7.22
N THR A 58 12.29 -0.26 -8.16
CA THR A 58 12.62 -1.64 -8.54
C THR A 58 13.75 -2.19 -7.67
N PRO A 59 13.86 -3.52 -7.51
CA PRO A 59 14.98 -4.11 -6.78
C PRO A 59 16.33 -3.71 -7.42
N GLY A 60 17.18 -3.01 -6.67
CA GLY A 60 18.57 -2.74 -7.05
C GLY A 60 18.80 -1.61 -8.07
N GLY A 61 17.83 -0.76 -8.38
CA GLY A 61 18.04 0.31 -9.36
C GLY A 61 17.03 1.46 -9.33
N ASP A 62 17.52 2.60 -9.85
CA ASP A 62 16.99 3.96 -9.78
C ASP A 62 15.49 4.06 -10.08
N ASP A 63 14.80 4.81 -9.22
CA ASP A 63 13.36 5.01 -9.25
C ASP A 63 12.88 5.44 -10.64
N VAL A 64 12.10 4.58 -11.30
CA VAL A 64 11.78 4.73 -12.73
C VAL A 64 10.60 5.66 -13.01
N LEU A 65 9.89 6.16 -11.99
CA LEU A 65 8.75 7.09 -12.12
C LEU A 65 8.51 7.92 -10.86
#